data_AF-A0A0F9AV89-F1
#
_entry.id   AF-A0A0F9AV89-F1
#
_cell.length_a   1.000
_cell.length_b   1.000
_cell.length_c   1.000
_cell.angle_alpha   90.00
_cell.angle_beta   90.00
_cell.angle_gamma   90.00
#
_symmetry.space_group_name_H-M   'P 1'
#
loop_
_entity.id
_entity.type
_entity.pdbx_description
1 polymer ?
#
loop_
_entity_poly.entity_id
_entity_poly.type
_entity_poly.pdbx_seq_one_letter_code
_entity_poly.pdbx_strand_id
1 'polypeptide(L)'
;RQAFTFFPESARALSEVDPEMHVTLLSMAEELVGRSAVAAMEFLKSPPAVLGRVGLEEILHWHSEGSSLLDSSSEGGEAYFRMESSRGEEVLDSLSSRVDLSRVSDVLRMYCKALTGTEVAIHSSEALAEKGIGWVGTESPTTEGTAIFLAPWVGEFPRKEDNFSVYKVYSTHQAGHLEFSTFGFNFEREGRIFPNLRRKLETERGRTSQPQSGDGEDQAPAGPLTDMERFFDLFEGRRLASDLFAVVEDSRIDALVEREYAGIRTTYRQRQQVELERRPAVEKLPLLQAFVENLVRASLGGMDRIRWPKPLVPVMQNAVGIIAAVRQPQAIVEDSAEATIRLYQLAREIPNILSELMDQEEWQALDEEMMQVLPMTSDTLGESMDIDFPQVSPMPYESPQPVDFRGDFKPEMVQLLMRLRQERGGEQGPLSPLSPEQLRAMLEKSAEISLSDLAEADLTQSSG
;
A
#
# COMPACT_ATOMS: atom_id res chain seq x y z
N ARG A 1 -29.09 -29.31 -36.10
CA ARG A 1 -28.86 -29.96 -34.78
C ARG A 1 -27.84 -29.19 -33.94
N GLN A 2 -26.72 -28.69 -34.51
CA GLN A 2 -25.75 -27.87 -33.77
C GLN A 2 -26.34 -26.58 -33.16
N ALA A 3 -27.23 -25.87 -33.86
CA ALA A 3 -27.84 -24.62 -33.35
C ALA A 3 -28.57 -24.75 -31.99
N PHE A 4 -29.13 -25.93 -31.67
CA PHE A 4 -29.81 -26.15 -30.38
C PHE A 4 -28.84 -26.28 -29.20
N THR A 5 -27.57 -26.63 -29.46
CA THR A 5 -26.53 -26.74 -28.43
C THR A 5 -25.95 -25.38 -28.06
N PHE A 6 -25.82 -24.47 -29.03
CA PHE A 6 -25.26 -23.14 -28.81
C PHE A 6 -26.25 -22.15 -28.16
N PHE A 7 -27.56 -22.31 -28.38
CA PHE A 7 -28.59 -21.45 -27.80
C PHE A 7 -28.50 -21.28 -26.26
N PRO A 8 -28.42 -22.35 -25.45
CA PRO A 8 -28.30 -22.20 -24.00
C PRO A 8 -26.97 -21.56 -23.57
N GLU A 9 -25.87 -21.80 -24.29
CA GLU A 9 -24.56 -21.20 -23.99
C GLU A 9 -24.55 -19.69 -24.27
N SER A 10 -25.07 -19.26 -25.43
CA SER A 10 -25.19 -17.84 -25.76
C SER A 10 -26.17 -17.11 -24.86
N ALA A 11 -27.29 -17.74 -24.47
CA ALA A 11 -28.23 -17.15 -23.52
C ALA A 11 -27.61 -16.96 -22.13
N ARG A 12 -26.80 -17.92 -21.68
CA ARG A 12 -26.05 -17.82 -20.42
C ARG A 12 -25.00 -16.71 -20.49
N ALA A 13 -24.21 -16.66 -21.56
CA ALA A 13 -23.21 -15.61 -21.74
C ALA A 13 -23.84 -14.22 -21.75
N LEU A 14 -24.94 -14.01 -22.48
CA LEU A 14 -25.66 -12.74 -22.45
C LEU A 14 -26.20 -12.38 -21.05
N SER A 15 -26.61 -13.37 -20.25
CA SER A 15 -27.09 -13.10 -18.88
C SER A 15 -25.99 -12.61 -17.91
N GLU A 16 -24.72 -12.81 -18.26
CA GLU A 16 -23.56 -12.35 -17.48
C GLU A 16 -23.11 -10.93 -17.89
N VAL A 17 -23.75 -10.34 -18.90
CA VAL A 17 -23.44 -9.00 -19.41
C VAL A 17 -24.59 -8.05 -19.12
N ASP A 18 -24.27 -6.77 -18.90
CA ASP A 18 -25.25 -5.69 -18.72
C ASP A 18 -26.36 -5.76 -19.79
N PRO A 19 -27.65 -5.80 -19.40
CA PRO A 19 -28.79 -5.77 -20.32
C PRO A 19 -28.77 -4.65 -21.36
N GLU A 20 -28.17 -3.49 -21.05
CA GLU A 20 -28.05 -2.38 -22.01
C GLU A 20 -27.20 -2.75 -23.24
N MET A 21 -26.31 -3.73 -23.10
CA MET A 21 -25.42 -4.20 -24.17
C MET A 21 -26.06 -5.22 -25.10
N HIS A 22 -27.18 -5.84 -24.70
CA HIS A 22 -27.73 -7.00 -25.41
C HIS A 22 -28.13 -6.67 -26.85
N VAL A 23 -28.73 -5.50 -27.07
CA VAL A 23 -29.14 -5.06 -28.41
C VAL A 23 -27.93 -4.91 -29.34
N THR A 24 -26.86 -4.30 -28.85
CA THR A 24 -25.62 -4.09 -29.61
C THR A 24 -24.98 -5.43 -29.96
N LEU A 25 -24.81 -6.32 -28.98
CA LEU A 25 -24.21 -7.65 -29.18
C LEU A 25 -25.03 -8.50 -30.15
N LEU A 26 -26.36 -8.49 -30.05
CA LEU A 26 -27.21 -9.23 -30.98
C LEU A 26 -27.12 -8.68 -32.41
N SER A 27 -27.06 -7.36 -32.57
CA SER A 27 -26.89 -6.72 -33.88
C SER A 27 -25.55 -7.11 -34.51
N MET A 28 -24.46 -7.06 -33.73
CA MET A 28 -23.13 -7.49 -34.17
C MET A 28 -23.10 -8.98 -34.56
N ALA A 29 -23.81 -9.83 -33.84
CA ALA A 29 -23.93 -11.25 -34.19
C ALA A 29 -24.70 -11.45 -35.50
N GLU A 30 -25.78 -10.70 -35.72
CA GLU A 30 -26.56 -10.74 -36.97
C GLU A 30 -25.70 -10.43 -38.21
N GLU A 31 -24.77 -9.47 -38.09
CA GLU A 31 -23.80 -9.15 -39.15
C GLU A 31 -22.83 -10.30 -39.48
N LEU A 32 -22.62 -11.24 -38.56
CA LEU A 32 -21.79 -12.42 -38.76
C LEU A 32 -22.58 -13.59 -39.38
N VAL A 33 -23.89 -13.68 -39.12
CA VAL A 33 -24.75 -14.79 -39.58
C VAL A 33 -24.69 -14.99 -41.08
N GLY A 34 -24.63 -13.89 -41.86
CA GLY A 34 -24.54 -13.94 -43.31
C GLY A 34 -23.24 -14.55 -43.86
N ARG A 35 -22.20 -14.63 -43.03
CA ARG A 35 -20.86 -15.12 -43.39
C ARG A 35 -20.55 -16.48 -42.74
N SER A 36 -20.74 -16.60 -41.43
CA SER A 36 -20.68 -17.87 -40.70
C SER A 36 -21.61 -17.83 -39.49
N ALA A 37 -22.62 -18.70 -39.50
CA ALA A 37 -23.50 -18.90 -38.35
C ALA A 37 -22.74 -19.43 -37.13
N VAL A 38 -21.63 -20.16 -37.33
CA VAL A 38 -20.78 -20.63 -36.23
C VAL A 38 -20.06 -19.45 -35.58
N ALA A 39 -19.46 -18.58 -36.39
CA ALA A 39 -18.80 -17.36 -35.90
C ALA A 39 -19.75 -16.46 -35.10
N ALA A 40 -20.99 -16.29 -35.57
CA ALA A 40 -22.02 -15.54 -34.85
C ALA A 40 -22.34 -16.13 -33.47
N MET A 41 -22.46 -17.46 -33.38
CA MET A 41 -22.74 -18.12 -32.10
C MET A 41 -21.55 -18.08 -31.14
N GLU A 42 -20.32 -18.27 -31.64
CA GLU A 42 -19.11 -18.14 -30.81
C GLU A 42 -18.91 -16.69 -30.35
N PHE A 43 -19.19 -15.71 -31.21
CA PHE A 43 -19.17 -14.29 -30.83
C PHE A 43 -20.14 -14.01 -29.68
N LEU A 44 -21.36 -14.56 -29.69
CA LEU A 44 -22.33 -14.39 -28.60
C LEU A 44 -21.94 -15.10 -27.29
N LYS A 45 -20.96 -16.01 -27.32
CA LYS A 45 -20.42 -16.67 -26.12
C LYS A 45 -19.23 -15.94 -25.53
N SER A 46 -18.45 -15.26 -26.36
CA SER A 46 -17.29 -14.46 -25.97
C SER A 46 -17.55 -13.18 -25.14
N PRO A 47 -18.74 -12.51 -25.11
CA PRO A 47 -18.84 -11.17 -24.55
C PRO A 47 -18.52 -11.06 -23.05
N PRO A 48 -18.87 -12.00 -22.16
CA PRO A 48 -18.43 -11.94 -20.76
C PRO A 48 -16.92 -11.86 -20.60
N ALA A 49 -16.17 -12.65 -21.38
CA ALA A 49 -14.72 -12.68 -21.32
C ALA A 49 -14.08 -11.46 -22.02
N VAL A 50 -14.65 -11.03 -23.14
CA VAL A 50 -14.16 -9.88 -23.91
C VAL A 50 -14.43 -8.57 -23.17
N LEU A 51 -15.66 -8.34 -22.69
CA LEU A 51 -16.04 -7.15 -21.95
C LEU A 51 -15.41 -7.08 -20.55
N GLY A 52 -14.95 -8.21 -20.02
CA GLY A 52 -14.09 -8.24 -18.83
C GLY A 52 -12.68 -7.67 -19.07
N ARG A 53 -12.27 -7.47 -20.33
CA ARG A 53 -10.94 -6.98 -20.73
C ARG A 53 -10.96 -5.66 -21.48
N VAL A 54 -12.03 -5.37 -22.21
CA VAL A 54 -12.17 -4.19 -23.06
C VAL A 54 -13.56 -3.57 -22.90
N GLY A 55 -13.70 -2.27 -23.16
CA GLY A 55 -14.98 -1.59 -23.07
C GLY A 55 -15.89 -1.79 -24.29
N LEU A 56 -17.02 -1.07 -24.28
CA LEU A 56 -18.04 -1.10 -25.33
C LEU A 56 -17.53 -0.56 -26.67
N GLU A 57 -16.67 0.46 -26.69
CA GLU A 57 -16.16 0.99 -27.95
C GLU A 57 -15.11 0.06 -28.55
N GLU A 58 -14.36 -0.62 -27.70
CA GLU A 58 -13.31 -1.56 -28.09
C GLU A 58 -13.87 -2.88 -28.63
N ILE A 59 -14.99 -3.40 -28.09
CA ILE A 59 -15.58 -4.64 -28.61
C ILE A 59 -16.03 -4.49 -30.07
N LEU A 60 -16.42 -3.29 -30.51
CA LEU A 60 -16.72 -2.99 -31.90
C LEU A 60 -15.48 -3.14 -32.80
N HIS A 61 -14.32 -2.65 -32.34
CA HIS A 61 -13.06 -2.81 -33.04
C HIS A 61 -12.62 -4.28 -33.08
N TRP A 62 -12.74 -4.99 -31.95
CA TRP A 62 -12.45 -6.41 -31.87
C TRP A 62 -13.33 -7.23 -32.83
N HIS A 63 -14.62 -6.91 -32.93
CA HIS A 63 -15.55 -7.55 -33.87
C HIS A 63 -15.21 -7.24 -35.33
N SER A 64 -14.83 -6.01 -35.65
CA SER A 64 -14.40 -5.62 -37.00
C SER A 64 -13.17 -6.40 -37.47
N GLU A 65 -12.17 -6.56 -36.60
CA GLU A 65 -10.98 -7.39 -36.88
C GLU A 65 -11.35 -8.86 -37.09
N GLY A 66 -12.21 -9.42 -36.22
CA GLY A 66 -12.72 -10.79 -36.36
C GLY A 66 -13.54 -10.99 -37.65
N SER A 67 -14.34 -10.00 -38.02
CA SER A 67 -15.09 -9.93 -39.28
C SER A 67 -14.16 -9.95 -40.50
N SER A 68 -13.08 -9.16 -40.49
CA SER A 68 -12.09 -9.13 -41.58
C SER A 68 -11.32 -10.46 -41.71
N LEU A 69 -11.00 -11.09 -40.57
CA LEU A 69 -10.43 -12.43 -40.52
C LEU A 69 -11.38 -13.47 -41.11
N LEU A 70 -12.67 -13.38 -40.78
CA LEU A 70 -13.70 -14.29 -41.29
C LEU A 70 -13.85 -14.19 -42.82
N ASP A 71 -13.75 -12.97 -43.37
CA ASP A 71 -13.77 -12.74 -44.83
C ASP A 71 -12.54 -13.38 -45.53
N SER A 72 -11.43 -13.50 -44.82
CA SER A 72 -10.19 -14.10 -45.33
C SER A 72 -10.15 -15.63 -45.15
N SER A 73 -10.65 -16.13 -44.01
CA SER A 73 -10.69 -17.55 -43.65
C SER A 73 -11.82 -17.82 -42.65
N SER A 74 -12.78 -18.67 -43.04
CA SER A 74 -13.90 -19.07 -42.17
C SER A 74 -13.40 -19.68 -40.86
N GLU A 75 -12.44 -20.59 -40.94
CA GLU A 75 -11.87 -21.27 -39.77
C GLU A 75 -11.08 -20.30 -38.87
N GLY A 76 -10.37 -19.33 -39.49
CA GLY A 76 -9.64 -18.29 -38.77
C GLY A 76 -10.56 -17.33 -38.00
N GLY A 77 -11.66 -16.90 -38.62
CA GLY A 77 -12.68 -16.06 -37.97
C GLY A 77 -13.44 -16.80 -36.86
N GLU A 78 -13.77 -18.07 -37.08
CA GLU A 78 -14.42 -18.90 -36.05
C GLU A 78 -13.50 -19.12 -34.83
N ALA A 79 -12.22 -19.43 -35.05
CA ALA A 79 -11.24 -19.54 -33.95
C ALA A 79 -11.00 -18.20 -33.23
N TYR A 80 -11.07 -17.07 -33.95
CA TYR A 80 -10.98 -15.74 -33.35
C TYR A 80 -12.12 -15.47 -32.38
N PHE A 81 -13.37 -15.67 -32.80
CA PHE A 81 -14.53 -15.46 -31.94
C PHE A 81 -14.66 -16.50 -30.82
N ARG A 82 -14.04 -17.67 -30.96
CA ARG A 82 -13.87 -18.64 -29.87
C ARG A 82 -12.77 -18.26 -28.86
N MET A 83 -12.03 -17.18 -29.10
CA MET A 83 -10.87 -16.75 -28.31
C MET A 83 -9.71 -17.77 -28.30
N GLU A 84 -9.57 -18.57 -29.37
CA GLU A 84 -8.49 -19.56 -29.54
C GLU A 84 -7.39 -19.09 -30.50
N SER A 85 -7.58 -17.92 -31.11
CA SER A 85 -6.64 -17.33 -32.06
C SER A 85 -5.61 -16.44 -31.36
N SER A 86 -4.32 -16.66 -31.67
CA SER A 86 -3.25 -15.77 -31.20
C SER A 86 -3.47 -14.32 -31.65
N ARG A 87 -4.00 -14.10 -32.86
CA ARG A 87 -4.34 -12.76 -33.36
C ARG A 87 -5.51 -12.15 -32.59
N GLY A 88 -6.48 -12.96 -32.17
CA GLY A 88 -7.59 -12.48 -31.33
C GLY A 88 -7.12 -12.01 -29.96
N GLU A 89 -6.19 -12.75 -29.37
CA GLU A 89 -5.55 -12.38 -28.12
C GLU A 89 -4.71 -11.09 -28.26
N GLU A 90 -3.93 -10.96 -29.33
CA GLU A 90 -3.16 -9.74 -29.63
C GLU A 90 -4.06 -8.51 -29.83
N VAL A 91 -5.18 -8.64 -30.54
CA VAL A 91 -6.13 -7.54 -30.75
C VAL A 91 -6.80 -7.16 -29.43
N LEU A 92 -7.28 -8.12 -28.65
CA LEU A 92 -7.88 -7.85 -27.34
C LEU A 92 -6.90 -7.14 -26.42
N ASP A 93 -5.66 -7.60 -26.40
CA ASP A 93 -4.63 -6.95 -25.62
C ASP A 93 -4.33 -5.51 -26.12
N SER A 94 -4.32 -5.28 -27.42
CA SER A 94 -4.09 -3.95 -27.99
C SER A 94 -5.20 -2.96 -27.61
N LEU A 95 -6.42 -3.47 -27.49
CA LEU A 95 -7.63 -2.73 -27.14
C LEU A 95 -7.80 -2.58 -25.62
N SER A 96 -7.23 -3.49 -24.84
CA SER A 96 -7.33 -3.45 -23.39
C SER A 96 -6.49 -2.31 -22.81
N SER A 97 -7.14 -1.46 -22.01
CA SER A 97 -6.45 -0.49 -21.17
C SER A 97 -5.72 -1.16 -20.00
N ARG A 98 -6.12 -2.37 -19.62
CA ARG A 98 -5.52 -3.13 -18.53
C ARG A 98 -4.09 -3.54 -18.85
N VAL A 99 -3.24 -3.52 -17.83
CA VAL A 99 -1.86 -4.00 -17.88
C VAL A 99 -1.73 -5.17 -16.92
N ASP A 100 -1.41 -6.35 -17.44
CA ASP A 100 -1.10 -7.53 -16.61
C ASP A 100 0.37 -7.51 -16.18
N LEU A 101 0.62 -7.78 -14.90
CA LEU A 101 1.95 -7.77 -14.31
C LEU A 101 2.89 -8.76 -15.01
N SER A 102 2.39 -9.94 -15.38
CA SER A 102 3.18 -10.98 -16.04
C SER A 102 3.90 -10.47 -17.29
N ARG A 103 3.33 -9.48 -17.99
CA ARG A 103 3.87 -8.91 -19.23
C ARG A 103 4.90 -7.81 -19.01
N VAL A 104 4.84 -7.13 -17.86
CA VAL A 104 5.71 -6.00 -17.54
C VAL A 104 6.70 -6.29 -16.41
N SER A 105 6.58 -7.45 -15.74
CA SER A 105 7.40 -7.85 -14.59
C SER A 105 8.89 -7.80 -14.88
N ASP A 106 9.33 -8.25 -16.06
CA ASP A 106 10.74 -8.18 -16.48
C ASP A 106 11.25 -6.75 -16.62
N VAL A 107 10.43 -5.87 -17.19
CA VAL A 107 10.74 -4.45 -17.34
C VAL A 107 10.80 -3.77 -15.98
N LEU A 108 9.83 -4.05 -15.10
CA LEU A 108 9.79 -3.53 -13.73
C LEU A 108 10.96 -4.05 -12.88
N ARG A 109 11.39 -5.30 -13.06
CA ARG A 109 12.59 -5.84 -12.42
C ARG A 109 13.83 -5.06 -12.82
N MET A 110 14.04 -4.87 -14.13
CA MET A 110 15.17 -4.07 -14.62
C MET A 110 15.10 -2.62 -14.14
N TYR A 111 13.89 -2.05 -14.09
CA TYR A 111 13.64 -0.71 -13.56
C TYR A 111 14.00 -0.61 -12.07
N CYS A 112 13.52 -1.51 -11.22
CA CYS A 112 13.82 -1.50 -9.78
C CYS A 112 15.29 -1.80 -9.49
N LYS A 113 15.93 -2.67 -10.29
CA LYS A 113 17.38 -2.89 -10.20
C LYS A 113 18.16 -1.62 -10.53
N ALA A 114 17.72 -0.85 -11.53
CA ALA A 114 18.35 0.42 -11.87
C ALA A 114 18.15 1.48 -10.77
N LEU A 115 17.03 1.45 -10.05
CA LEU A 115 16.78 2.33 -8.91
C LEU A 115 17.63 1.97 -7.69
N THR A 116 17.61 0.69 -7.30
CA THR A 116 18.17 0.20 -6.02
C THR A 116 19.63 -0.24 -6.08
N GLY A 117 20.19 -0.37 -7.29
CA GLY A 117 21.51 -0.96 -7.52
C GLY A 117 21.62 -2.47 -7.21
N THR A 118 20.54 -3.13 -6.81
CA THR A 118 20.52 -4.55 -6.41
C THR A 118 19.47 -5.35 -7.19
N GLU A 119 19.63 -6.67 -7.27
CA GLU A 119 18.62 -7.53 -7.89
C GLU A 119 17.38 -7.60 -6.98
N VAL A 120 16.25 -7.12 -7.50
CA VAL A 120 14.95 -7.15 -6.81
C VAL A 120 13.94 -7.88 -7.69
N ALA A 121 13.45 -9.03 -7.24
CA ALA A 121 12.45 -9.78 -7.97
C ALA A 121 11.08 -9.06 -7.97
N ILE A 122 10.28 -9.26 -9.02
CA ILE A 122 8.92 -8.74 -9.11
C ILE A 122 7.96 -9.92 -9.19
N HIS A 123 6.99 -9.96 -8.27
CA HIS A 123 6.02 -11.05 -8.16
C HIS A 123 4.58 -10.50 -8.05
N SER A 124 3.61 -11.32 -8.45
CA SER A 124 2.19 -11.04 -8.17
C SER A 124 1.94 -11.19 -6.67
N SER A 125 1.10 -10.34 -6.09
CA SER A 125 0.59 -10.47 -4.73
C SER A 125 -0.17 -11.79 -4.53
N GLU A 126 -0.74 -12.38 -5.59
CA GLU A 126 -1.38 -13.71 -5.55
C GLU A 126 -0.40 -14.81 -5.14
N ALA A 127 0.89 -14.68 -5.48
CA ALA A 127 1.92 -15.65 -5.10
C ALA A 127 2.19 -15.67 -3.58
N LEU A 128 1.76 -14.65 -2.84
CA LEU A 128 1.83 -14.62 -1.37
C LEU A 128 0.66 -15.39 -0.74
N ALA A 129 -0.53 -15.28 -1.32
CA ALA A 129 -1.70 -16.04 -0.91
C ALA A 129 -1.48 -17.55 -1.10
N GLU A 130 -0.89 -17.95 -2.23
CA GLU A 130 -0.57 -19.36 -2.51
C GLU A 130 0.46 -19.97 -1.56
N LYS A 131 1.35 -19.15 -0.97
CA LYS A 131 2.35 -19.61 0.02
C LYS A 131 1.77 -19.76 1.43
N GLY A 132 0.47 -19.55 1.63
CA GLY A 132 -0.14 -19.55 2.96
C GLY A 132 0.37 -18.43 3.86
N ILE A 133 1.01 -17.40 3.27
CA ILE A 133 1.44 -16.20 3.97
C ILE A 133 0.23 -15.25 3.93
N GLY A 134 -0.78 -15.53 4.75
CA GLY A 134 -2.03 -14.77 4.90
C GLY A 134 -1.89 -13.36 5.47
N TRP A 135 -0.73 -12.72 5.27
CA TRP A 135 -0.35 -11.46 5.90
C TRP A 135 -0.35 -10.31 4.91
N VAL A 136 -0.49 -10.55 3.61
CA VAL A 136 -0.43 -9.49 2.59
C VAL A 136 -1.81 -9.29 2.00
N GLY A 137 -2.29 -8.04 2.03
CA GLY A 137 -3.52 -7.68 1.34
C GLY A 137 -3.40 -8.07 -0.12
N THR A 138 -4.40 -8.77 -0.65
CA THR A 138 -4.34 -9.46 -1.96
C THR A 138 -4.03 -8.52 -3.14
N GLU A 139 -4.10 -7.21 -2.94
CA GLU A 139 -3.96 -6.17 -3.98
C GLU A 139 -2.99 -5.02 -3.62
N SER A 140 -2.47 -4.95 -2.38
CA SER A 140 -1.57 -3.87 -1.95
C SER A 140 -0.11 -4.15 -2.34
N PRO A 141 0.65 -3.15 -2.83
CA PRO A 141 2.08 -3.34 -3.09
C PRO A 141 2.85 -3.54 -1.78
N THR A 142 3.86 -4.40 -1.77
CA THR A 142 4.71 -4.61 -0.58
C THR A 142 6.08 -5.16 -0.96
N THR A 143 7.03 -5.17 -0.04
CA THR A 143 8.37 -5.73 -0.25
C THR A 143 8.83 -6.60 0.91
N GLU A 144 9.60 -7.65 0.60
CA GLU A 144 10.30 -8.49 1.59
C GLU A 144 11.83 -8.21 1.63
N GLY A 145 12.28 -7.10 1.07
CA GLY A 145 13.70 -6.74 1.00
C GLY A 145 14.44 -7.25 -0.24
N THR A 146 14.02 -8.38 -0.84
CA THR A 146 14.62 -8.94 -2.08
C THR A 146 13.62 -9.10 -3.22
N ALA A 147 12.33 -8.95 -2.93
CA ALA A 147 11.27 -8.97 -3.91
C ALA A 147 10.27 -7.86 -3.60
N ILE A 148 9.63 -7.36 -4.64
CA ILE A 148 8.47 -6.47 -4.58
C ILE A 148 7.27 -7.24 -5.13
N PHE A 149 6.19 -7.23 -4.38
CA PHE A 149 4.91 -7.84 -4.73
C PHE A 149 3.94 -6.74 -5.16
N LEU A 150 3.25 -6.97 -6.27
CA LEU A 150 2.33 -6.02 -6.90
C LEU A 150 1.06 -6.73 -7.33
N ALA A 151 -0.03 -5.97 -7.50
CA ALA A 151 -1.28 -6.51 -8.01
C ALA A 151 -1.08 -7.25 -9.36
N PRO A 152 -1.79 -8.37 -9.61
CA PRO A 152 -1.65 -9.18 -10.82
C PRO A 152 -1.95 -8.40 -12.11
N TRP A 153 -2.77 -7.36 -12.01
CA TRP A 153 -3.13 -6.47 -13.11
C TRP A 153 -3.56 -5.09 -12.58
N VAL A 154 -3.47 -4.07 -13.43
CA VAL A 154 -3.99 -2.71 -13.17
C VAL A 154 -4.83 -2.25 -14.37
N GLY A 155 -6.02 -1.73 -14.09
CA GLY A 155 -6.99 -1.25 -15.10
C GLY A 155 -7.81 -0.04 -14.63
N GLU A 156 -7.20 0.86 -13.85
CA GLU A 156 -7.88 2.01 -13.23
C GLU A 156 -8.19 3.15 -14.22
N PHE A 157 -7.41 3.27 -15.30
CA PHE A 157 -7.48 4.36 -16.26
C PHE A 157 -7.87 3.89 -17.67
N PRO A 158 -8.48 4.76 -18.50
CA PRO A 158 -8.82 4.42 -19.89
C PRO A 158 -7.60 4.15 -20.78
N ARG A 159 -6.44 4.75 -20.49
CA ARG A 159 -5.24 4.57 -21.30
C ARG A 159 -4.28 3.56 -20.67
N LYS A 160 -3.80 2.62 -21.49
CA LYS A 160 -2.84 1.59 -21.08
C LYS A 160 -1.54 2.16 -20.50
N GLU A 161 -1.06 3.28 -21.04
CA GLU A 161 0.13 3.99 -20.55
C GLU A 161 -0.05 4.53 -19.13
N ASP A 162 -1.26 4.98 -18.79
CA ASP A 162 -1.57 5.50 -17.45
C ASP A 162 -1.62 4.35 -16.44
N ASN A 163 -2.20 3.20 -16.82
CA ASN A 163 -2.18 1.99 -15.99
C ASN A 163 -0.76 1.43 -15.80
N PHE A 164 0.09 1.46 -16.83
CA PHE A 164 1.50 1.08 -16.66
C PHE A 164 2.23 2.07 -15.73
N SER A 165 1.84 3.34 -15.77
CA SER A 165 2.41 4.37 -14.89
C SER A 165 2.06 4.15 -13.41
N VAL A 166 0.91 3.53 -13.09
CA VAL A 166 0.57 3.08 -11.73
C VAL A 166 1.61 2.06 -11.24
N TYR A 167 1.90 1.02 -12.03
CA TYR A 167 2.93 0.05 -11.67
C TYR A 167 4.29 0.69 -11.41
N LYS A 168 4.66 1.70 -12.22
CA LYS A 168 5.90 2.44 -11.99
C LYS A 168 5.88 3.14 -10.64
N VAL A 169 4.81 3.85 -10.27
CA VAL A 169 4.72 4.53 -8.97
C VAL A 169 4.81 3.52 -7.83
N TYR A 170 4.04 2.43 -7.89
CA TYR A 170 4.00 1.41 -6.83
C TYR A 170 5.39 0.77 -6.66
N SER A 171 5.99 0.36 -7.76
CA SER A 171 7.34 -0.23 -7.78
C SER A 171 8.39 0.77 -7.28
N THR A 172 8.28 2.05 -7.67
CA THR A 172 9.24 3.10 -7.25
C THR A 172 9.19 3.32 -5.75
N HIS A 173 8.00 3.37 -5.16
CA HIS A 173 7.86 3.59 -3.72
C HIS A 173 8.46 2.42 -2.93
N GLN A 174 8.09 1.18 -3.29
CA GLN A 174 8.64 -0.02 -2.65
C GLN A 174 10.15 -0.15 -2.84
N ALA A 175 10.66 0.12 -4.05
CA ALA A 175 12.09 0.18 -4.32
C ALA A 175 12.78 1.31 -3.54
N GLY A 176 12.08 2.42 -3.31
CA GLY A 176 12.53 3.56 -2.52
C GLY A 176 12.89 3.17 -1.08
N HIS A 177 12.10 2.30 -0.44
CA HIS A 177 12.46 1.78 0.88
C HIS A 177 13.79 1.01 0.89
N LEU A 178 14.09 0.28 -0.19
CA LEU A 178 15.35 -0.46 -0.34
C LEU A 178 16.51 0.50 -0.63
N GLU A 179 16.37 1.33 -1.65
CA GLU A 179 17.37 2.30 -2.10
C GLU A 179 17.77 3.26 -0.97
N PHE A 180 16.77 3.81 -0.27
CA PHE A 180 16.98 4.78 0.80
C PHE A 180 17.05 4.15 2.19
N SER A 181 17.36 2.84 2.24
CA SER A 181 17.77 2.10 3.43
C SER A 181 16.79 2.16 4.62
N THR A 182 15.48 2.12 4.36
CA THR A 182 14.45 2.03 5.41
C THR A 182 14.70 0.84 6.34
N PHE A 183 14.91 -0.35 5.77
CA PHE A 183 15.12 -1.57 6.56
C PHE A 183 16.52 -1.68 7.17
N GLY A 184 17.41 -0.74 6.84
CA GLY A 184 18.73 -0.58 7.44
C GLY A 184 18.73 0.17 8.77
N PHE A 185 17.55 0.41 9.37
CA PHE A 185 17.41 1.06 10.67
C PHE A 185 18.27 0.39 11.73
N ASN A 186 19.11 1.18 12.39
CA ASN A 186 19.90 0.74 13.53
C ASN A 186 19.53 1.54 14.77
N PHE A 187 19.14 0.85 15.83
CA PHE A 187 18.63 1.50 17.05
C PHE A 187 19.67 2.47 17.67
N GLU A 188 20.95 2.10 17.62
CA GLU A 188 22.06 2.84 18.23
C GLU A 188 22.63 3.95 17.37
N ARG A 189 22.33 3.97 16.07
CA ARG A 189 22.84 4.99 15.15
C ARG A 189 22.16 6.33 15.43
N GLU A 190 22.95 7.41 15.41
CA GLU A 190 22.42 8.77 15.56
C GLU A 190 21.66 9.22 14.30
N GLY A 191 20.60 10.01 14.50
CA GLY A 191 19.93 10.75 13.44
C GLY A 191 20.82 11.88 12.89
N ARG A 192 20.40 12.49 11.78
CA ARG A 192 21.07 13.65 11.17
C ARG A 192 20.29 14.95 11.33
N ILE A 193 19.02 14.86 11.69
CA ILE A 193 18.09 15.97 11.88
C ILE A 193 17.76 16.12 13.36
N PHE A 194 17.36 15.02 14.00
CA PHE A 194 16.84 15.05 15.36
C PHE A 194 17.82 14.45 16.37
N PRO A 195 17.94 15.04 17.58
CA PRO A 195 18.61 14.41 18.70
C PRO A 195 17.94 13.09 19.09
N ASN A 196 18.76 12.10 19.47
CA ASN A 196 18.31 10.76 19.86
C ASN A 196 17.55 10.76 21.20
N LEU A 197 16.26 10.42 21.17
CA LEU A 197 15.42 10.23 22.35
C LEU A 197 15.22 8.74 22.70
N ARG A 198 15.46 7.83 21.75
CA ARG A 198 15.31 6.37 21.93
C ARG A 198 16.00 5.85 23.20
N ARG A 199 17.26 6.22 23.44
CA ARG A 199 18.04 5.75 24.60
C ARG A 199 17.46 6.17 25.94
N LYS A 200 16.94 7.41 26.00
CA LYS A 200 16.32 7.95 27.21
C LYS A 200 15.04 7.17 27.53
N LEU A 201 14.18 6.97 26.54
CA LEU A 201 12.93 6.21 26.68
C LEU A 201 13.18 4.76 27.07
N GLU A 202 14.17 4.10 26.46
CA GLU A 202 14.55 2.73 26.81
C GLU A 202 15.00 2.63 28.27
N THR A 203 15.83 3.57 28.73
CA THR A 203 16.30 3.61 30.12
C THR A 203 15.15 3.83 31.09
N GLU A 204 14.22 4.74 30.77
CA GLU A 204 13.04 5.01 31.57
C GLU A 204 12.16 3.76 31.68
N ARG A 205 11.90 3.08 30.56
CA ARG A 205 11.12 1.83 30.53
C ARG A 205 11.79 0.69 31.31
N GLY A 206 13.11 0.55 31.19
CA GLY A 206 13.89 -0.45 31.93
C GLY A 206 13.87 -0.23 33.44
N ARG A 207 13.75 1.03 33.90
CA ARG A 207 13.55 1.36 35.33
C ARG A 207 12.15 0.98 35.80
N THR A 208 11.12 1.21 34.98
CA THR A 208 9.73 0.86 35.31
C THR A 208 9.49 -0.66 35.31
N SER A 209 10.30 -1.42 34.56
CA SER A 209 10.18 -2.87 34.38
C SER A 209 11.08 -3.71 35.29
N GLN A 210 11.76 -3.10 36.28
CA GLN A 210 12.54 -3.87 37.25
C GLN A 210 11.62 -4.81 38.05
N PRO A 211 11.89 -6.12 38.08
CA PRO A 211 11.07 -7.05 38.83
C PRO A 211 11.20 -6.75 40.32
N GLN A 212 10.06 -6.55 41.00
CA GLN A 212 10.00 -6.79 42.44
C GLN A 212 10.40 -8.25 42.62
N SER A 213 11.54 -8.47 43.29
CA SER A 213 12.14 -9.76 43.60
C SER A 213 11.08 -10.80 43.99
N GLY A 214 10.74 -11.67 43.04
CA GLY A 214 9.90 -12.84 43.22
C GLY A 214 10.70 -14.05 42.73
N ASP A 215 10.93 -15.00 43.63
CA ASP A 215 11.65 -16.25 43.38
C ASP A 215 10.86 -17.12 42.38
N GLY A 216 11.16 -17.00 41.10
CA GLY A 216 10.69 -17.88 40.04
C GLY A 216 11.74 -17.94 38.94
N GLU A 217 12.21 -19.15 38.62
CA GLU A 217 13.03 -19.43 37.43
C GLU A 217 12.18 -19.30 36.15
N ASP A 218 11.49 -18.16 35.99
CA ASP A 218 10.80 -17.84 34.75
C ASP A 218 11.83 -17.32 33.75
N GLN A 219 11.85 -17.99 32.60
CA GLN A 219 12.74 -17.72 31.48
C GLN A 219 12.76 -16.21 31.19
N ALA A 220 13.96 -15.61 31.18
CA ALA A 220 14.12 -14.22 30.81
C ALA A 220 13.38 -13.97 29.49
N PRO A 221 12.52 -12.94 29.38
CA PRO A 221 11.80 -12.66 28.16
C PRO A 221 12.81 -12.56 27.01
N ALA A 222 12.54 -13.27 25.91
CA ALA A 222 13.40 -13.24 24.75
C ALA A 222 13.61 -11.77 24.34
N GLY A 223 14.88 -11.36 24.21
CA GLY A 223 15.21 -10.01 23.74
C GLY A 223 14.66 -9.76 22.33
N PRO A 224 14.54 -8.48 21.91
CA PRO A 224 14.01 -8.15 20.59
C PRO A 224 14.83 -8.81 19.48
N LEU A 225 14.13 -9.35 18.48
CA LEU A 225 14.72 -10.04 17.33
C LEU A 225 15.30 -9.05 16.31
N THR A 226 14.76 -7.83 16.26
CA THR A 226 15.17 -6.77 15.34
C THR A 226 15.28 -5.42 16.05
N ASP A 227 16.03 -4.49 15.45
CA ASP A 227 16.14 -3.12 15.97
C ASP A 227 14.81 -2.36 15.83
N MET A 228 14.04 -2.64 14.77
CA MET A 228 12.68 -2.12 14.60
C MET A 228 11.74 -2.62 15.70
N GLU A 229 11.80 -3.91 16.07
CA GLU A 229 11.04 -4.45 17.18
C GLU A 229 11.41 -3.74 18.50
N ARG A 230 12.73 -3.60 18.77
CA ARG A 230 13.26 -2.85 19.93
C ARG A 230 12.78 -1.40 19.96
N PHE A 231 12.61 -0.77 18.79
CA PHE A 231 12.09 0.58 18.68
C PHE A 231 10.59 0.66 18.98
N PHE A 232 9.76 -0.17 18.36
CA PHE A 232 8.31 -0.14 18.60
C PHE A 232 7.93 -0.58 20.02
N ASP A 233 8.82 -1.27 20.70
CA ASP A 233 8.74 -1.59 22.12
C ASP A 233 8.78 -0.37 23.02
N LEU A 234 9.28 0.77 22.57
CA LEU A 234 9.30 2.00 23.37
C LEU A 234 7.90 2.60 23.61
N PHE A 235 6.87 2.11 22.91
CA PHE A 235 5.54 2.70 22.89
C PHE A 235 4.51 1.82 23.59
N GLU A 236 3.61 2.43 24.37
CA GLU A 236 2.47 1.73 24.98
C GLU A 236 1.45 1.30 23.92
N GLY A 237 1.18 2.18 22.96
CA GLY A 237 0.27 1.94 21.83
C GLY A 237 1.04 1.65 20.55
N ARG A 238 1.42 0.39 20.33
CA ARG A 238 2.24 -0.03 19.17
C ARG A 238 1.62 0.31 17.82
N ARG A 239 0.28 0.17 17.68
CA ARG A 239 -0.44 0.49 16.43
C ARG A 239 -0.27 1.96 16.03
N LEU A 240 -0.54 2.89 16.93
CA LEU A 240 -0.35 4.32 16.68
C LEU A 240 1.11 4.66 16.36
N ALA A 241 2.06 4.04 17.06
CA ALA A 241 3.48 4.24 16.78
C ALA A 241 3.88 3.73 15.38
N SER A 242 3.35 2.58 14.97
CA SER A 242 3.52 2.01 13.63
C SER A 242 2.93 2.91 12.55
N ASP A 243 1.71 3.40 12.74
CA ASP A 243 1.04 4.28 11.77
C ASP A 243 1.78 5.62 11.62
N LEU A 244 2.24 6.21 12.74
CA LEU A 244 3.06 7.41 12.71
C LEU A 244 4.42 7.17 12.05
N PHE A 245 5.06 6.02 12.30
CA PHE A 245 6.32 5.66 11.65
C PHE A 245 6.14 5.50 10.14
N ALA A 246 5.08 4.82 9.69
CA ALA A 246 4.75 4.71 8.28
C ALA A 246 4.60 6.08 7.63
N VAL A 247 3.76 6.97 8.18
CA VAL A 247 3.54 8.32 7.62
C VAL A 247 4.83 9.13 7.51
N VAL A 248 5.68 9.08 8.54
CA VAL A 248 6.96 9.80 8.56
C VAL A 248 7.94 9.22 7.55
N GLU A 249 8.07 7.91 7.54
CA GLU A 249 9.01 7.22 6.66
C GLU A 249 8.60 7.37 5.20
N ASP A 250 7.32 7.23 4.89
CA ASP A 250 6.77 7.48 3.58
C ASP A 250 7.01 8.93 3.13
N SER A 251 6.88 9.90 4.03
CA SER A 251 7.18 11.31 3.74
C SER A 251 8.65 11.48 3.33
N ARG A 252 9.56 10.78 4.01
CA ARG A 252 10.99 10.77 3.68
C ARG A 252 11.21 10.11 2.32
N ILE A 253 10.64 8.93 2.06
CA ILE A 253 10.78 8.21 0.79
C ILE A 253 10.21 9.03 -0.37
N ASP A 254 9.00 9.57 -0.25
CA ASP A 254 8.37 10.41 -1.26
C ASP A 254 9.27 11.61 -1.62
N ALA A 255 9.84 12.29 -0.62
CA ALA A 255 10.73 13.42 -0.83
C ALA A 255 12.06 13.03 -1.52
N LEU A 256 12.63 11.87 -1.16
CA LEU A 256 13.85 11.34 -1.77
C LEU A 256 13.59 10.91 -3.22
N VAL A 257 12.52 10.15 -3.47
CA VAL A 257 12.10 9.72 -4.81
C VAL A 257 11.88 10.93 -5.71
N GLU A 258 11.11 11.92 -5.25
CA GLU A 258 10.89 13.13 -6.02
C GLU A 258 12.20 13.87 -6.30
N ARG A 259 13.12 13.96 -5.33
CA ARG A 259 14.37 14.69 -5.54
C ARG A 259 15.28 13.99 -6.54
N GLU A 260 15.54 12.70 -6.35
CA GLU A 260 16.55 11.95 -7.11
C GLU A 260 16.04 11.53 -8.50
N TYR A 261 14.74 11.24 -8.66
CA TYR A 261 14.19 10.66 -9.90
C TYR A 261 13.24 11.61 -10.63
N ALA A 262 13.81 12.52 -11.44
CA ALA A 262 13.02 13.50 -12.18
C ALA A 262 11.96 12.91 -13.11
N GLY A 263 12.21 11.73 -13.69
CA GLY A 263 11.34 11.10 -14.69
C GLY A 263 10.02 10.54 -14.15
N ILE A 264 9.87 10.35 -12.82
CA ILE A 264 8.62 9.84 -12.22
C ILE A 264 7.79 10.94 -11.55
N ARG A 265 8.38 12.11 -11.25
CA ARG A 265 7.75 13.20 -10.46
C ARG A 265 6.32 13.51 -10.85
N THR A 266 6.06 13.72 -12.15
CA THR A 266 4.73 14.11 -12.63
C THR A 266 3.70 13.04 -12.31
N THR A 267 3.98 11.78 -12.68
CA THR A 267 3.11 10.64 -12.40
C THR A 267 2.95 10.39 -10.90
N TYR A 268 4.02 10.54 -10.13
CA TYR A 268 4.01 10.35 -8.68
C TYR A 268 3.07 11.34 -8.00
N ARG A 269 3.18 12.63 -8.35
CA ARG A 269 2.28 13.70 -7.84
C ARG A 269 0.85 13.53 -8.29
N GLN A 270 0.63 13.10 -9.53
CA GLN A 270 -0.71 12.76 -10.01
C GLN A 270 -1.32 11.65 -9.15
N ARG A 271 -0.55 10.62 -8.78
CA ARG A 271 -1.04 9.57 -7.89
C ARG A 271 -1.31 10.08 -6.47
N GLN A 272 -0.42 10.90 -5.90
CA GLN A 272 -0.67 11.54 -4.60
C GLN A 272 -1.95 12.38 -4.61
N GLN A 273 -2.24 13.09 -5.70
CA GLN A 273 -3.46 13.87 -5.86
C GLN A 273 -4.72 12.98 -5.91
N VAL A 274 -4.67 11.86 -6.64
CA VAL A 274 -5.76 10.86 -6.64
C VAL A 274 -6.00 10.30 -5.23
N GLU A 275 -4.93 10.03 -4.47
CA GLU A 275 -5.03 9.57 -3.09
C GLU A 275 -5.65 10.62 -2.17
N LEU A 276 -5.28 11.90 -2.33
CA LEU A 276 -5.82 13.02 -1.55
C LEU A 276 -7.33 13.21 -1.77
N GLU A 277 -7.81 13.01 -3.00
CA GLU A 277 -9.23 13.16 -3.36
C GLU A 277 -10.13 12.11 -2.72
N ARG A 278 -9.58 10.94 -2.37
CA ARG A 278 -10.31 9.83 -1.74
C ARG A 278 -10.30 9.89 -0.20
N ARG A 279 -9.55 10.82 0.40
CA ARG A 279 -9.36 10.89 1.86
C ARG A 279 -10.65 11.22 2.61
N PRO A 280 -10.89 10.63 3.80
CA PRO A 280 -12.08 10.89 4.61
C PRO A 280 -12.05 12.31 5.17
N ALA A 281 -13.21 12.95 5.33
CA ALA A 281 -13.31 14.28 5.95
C ALA A 281 -12.87 14.23 7.43
N VAL A 282 -11.79 14.94 7.78
CA VAL A 282 -11.17 14.90 9.12
C VAL A 282 -12.09 15.43 10.22
N GLU A 283 -13.01 16.32 9.88
CA GLU A 283 -14.02 16.88 10.79
C GLU A 283 -15.04 15.83 11.25
N LYS A 284 -15.13 14.70 10.55
CA LYS A 284 -16.01 13.57 10.89
C LYS A 284 -15.27 12.46 11.65
N LEU A 285 -13.95 12.58 11.79
CA LEU A 285 -13.14 11.60 12.49
C LEU A 285 -13.00 11.98 13.97
N PRO A 286 -12.75 11.00 14.85
CA PRO A 286 -12.27 11.25 16.20
C PRO A 286 -10.96 12.05 16.20
N LEU A 287 -10.72 12.92 17.18
CA LEU A 287 -9.61 13.89 17.11
C LEU A 287 -8.24 13.25 16.90
N LEU A 288 -7.91 12.16 17.60
CA LEU A 288 -6.61 11.49 17.42
C LEU A 288 -6.50 10.83 16.04
N GLN A 289 -7.58 10.26 15.51
CA GLN A 289 -7.60 9.73 14.14
C GLN A 289 -7.50 10.87 13.10
N ALA A 290 -8.20 11.98 13.31
CA ALA A 290 -8.13 13.19 12.50
C ALA A 290 -6.71 13.80 12.51
N PHE A 291 -6.00 13.73 13.64
CA PHE A 291 -4.60 14.16 13.75
C PHE A 291 -3.71 13.35 12.80
N VAL A 292 -3.77 12.02 12.88
CA VAL A 292 -2.98 11.13 12.02
C VAL A 292 -3.37 11.28 10.55
N GLU A 293 -4.66 11.38 10.23
CA GLU A 293 -5.15 11.61 8.86
C GLU A 293 -4.63 12.94 8.27
N ASN A 294 -4.55 14.01 9.07
CA ASN A 294 -3.95 15.25 8.63
C ASN A 294 -2.44 15.13 8.37
N LEU A 295 -1.71 14.27 9.09
CA LEU A 295 -0.31 13.95 8.79
C LEU A 295 -0.19 13.15 7.49
N VAL A 296 -1.12 12.22 7.21
CA VAL A 296 -1.20 11.53 5.92
C VAL A 296 -1.39 12.56 4.79
N ARG A 297 -2.35 13.49 4.92
CA ARG A 297 -2.57 14.56 3.93
C ARG A 297 -1.33 15.43 3.72
N ALA A 298 -0.64 15.80 4.81
CA ALA A 298 0.61 16.56 4.75
C ALA A 298 1.69 15.78 3.99
N SER A 299 1.82 14.48 4.26
CA SER A 299 2.80 13.60 3.59
C SER A 299 2.55 13.49 2.08
N LEU A 300 1.30 13.53 1.65
CA LEU A 300 0.88 13.49 0.24
C LEU A 300 1.01 14.85 -0.48
N GLY A 301 1.50 15.89 0.21
CA GLY A 301 1.61 17.24 -0.34
C GLY A 301 0.32 18.06 -0.30
N GLY A 302 -0.75 17.54 0.31
CA GLY A 302 -2.06 18.19 0.43
C GLY A 302 -2.15 19.11 1.64
N MET A 303 -1.19 20.02 1.81
CA MET A 303 -1.15 20.93 2.96
C MET A 303 -2.38 21.85 3.02
N ASP A 304 -2.88 22.27 1.85
CA ASP A 304 -4.13 23.03 1.66
C ASP A 304 -5.39 22.26 2.10
N ARG A 305 -5.28 20.94 2.23
CA ARG A 305 -6.36 20.03 2.66
C ARG A 305 -6.36 19.79 4.16
N ILE A 306 -5.38 20.28 4.91
CA ILE A 306 -5.36 20.10 6.36
C ILE A 306 -6.44 20.98 7.00
N ARG A 307 -7.22 20.39 7.90
CA ARG A 307 -8.25 21.09 8.70
C ARG A 307 -8.09 20.66 10.15
N TRP A 308 -8.10 21.63 11.07
CA TRP A 308 -7.84 21.35 12.48
C TRP A 308 -8.57 22.32 13.41
N PRO A 309 -8.96 21.91 14.64
CA PRO A 309 -9.57 22.81 15.61
C PRO A 309 -8.62 23.95 16.01
N LYS A 310 -9.11 25.19 15.97
CA LYS A 310 -8.39 26.43 16.31
C LYS A 310 -7.54 26.33 17.58
N PRO A 311 -8.07 25.84 18.73
CA PRO A 311 -7.28 25.76 19.97
C PRO A 311 -6.06 24.83 19.85
N LEU A 312 -6.12 23.84 18.96
CA LEU A 312 -5.09 22.80 18.79
C LEU A 312 -4.17 23.06 17.61
N VAL A 313 -4.31 24.17 16.88
CA VAL A 313 -3.48 24.48 15.70
C VAL A 313 -1.98 24.50 15.99
N PRO A 314 -1.49 25.03 17.14
CA PRO A 314 -0.06 24.96 17.46
C PRO A 314 0.50 23.52 17.47
N VAL A 315 -0.29 22.54 17.92
CA VAL A 315 0.08 21.12 17.90
C VAL A 315 0.24 20.62 16.47
N MET A 316 -0.73 20.93 15.61
CA MET A 316 -0.68 20.54 14.20
C MET A 316 0.48 21.21 13.47
N GLN A 317 0.78 22.48 13.75
CA GLN A 317 1.94 23.18 13.18
C GLN A 317 3.26 22.50 13.58
N ASN A 318 3.41 22.12 14.84
CA ASN A 318 4.59 21.39 15.29
C ASN A 318 4.70 20.02 14.59
N ALA A 319 3.59 19.27 14.54
CA ALA A 319 3.56 17.96 13.91
C ALA A 319 3.90 18.01 12.40
N VAL A 320 3.36 18.98 11.68
CA VAL A 320 3.68 19.24 10.27
C VAL A 320 5.14 19.69 10.11
N GLY A 321 5.68 20.47 11.04
CA GLY A 321 7.10 20.86 11.05
C GLY A 321 8.02 19.65 11.18
N ILE A 322 7.66 18.67 12.00
CA ILE A 322 8.38 17.39 12.12
C ILE A 322 8.37 16.61 10.80
N ILE A 323 7.21 16.53 10.12
CA ILE A 323 7.10 15.90 8.79
C ILE A 323 7.97 16.65 7.77
N ALA A 324 7.96 17.99 7.77
CA ALA A 324 8.81 18.78 6.87
C ALA A 324 10.30 18.54 7.11
N ALA A 325 10.72 18.34 8.36
CA ALA A 325 12.12 18.12 8.72
C ALA A 325 12.66 16.78 8.19
N VAL A 326 11.87 15.70 8.21
CA VAL A 326 12.30 14.40 7.63
C VAL A 326 12.34 14.40 6.10
N ARG A 327 11.73 15.40 5.44
CA ARG A 327 11.82 15.58 3.99
C ARG A 327 13.13 16.23 3.53
N GLN A 328 13.99 16.65 4.47
CA GLN A 328 15.29 17.23 4.14
C GLN A 328 16.26 16.20 3.52
N PRO A 329 17.16 16.60 2.60
CA PRO A 329 17.98 15.65 1.85
C PRO A 329 18.88 14.74 2.66
N GLN A 330 19.35 15.21 3.81
CA GLN A 330 20.24 14.47 4.67
C GLN A 330 19.51 13.47 5.57
N ALA A 331 18.18 13.54 5.69
CA ALA A 331 17.40 12.70 6.61
C ALA A 331 17.57 11.20 6.32
N ILE A 332 17.66 10.41 7.39
CA ILE A 332 17.80 8.95 7.37
C ILE A 332 16.66 8.29 8.14
N VAL A 333 16.51 6.96 8.04
CA VAL A 333 15.45 6.24 8.76
C VAL A 333 15.52 6.42 10.28
N GLU A 334 16.71 6.66 10.84
CA GLU A 334 16.86 7.01 12.25
C GLU A 334 16.20 8.34 12.60
N ASP A 335 16.17 9.30 11.67
CA ASP A 335 15.41 10.54 11.83
C ASP A 335 13.91 10.30 11.74
N SER A 336 13.46 9.35 10.92
CA SER A 336 12.06 8.93 10.88
C SER A 336 11.62 8.38 12.24
N ALA A 337 12.42 7.49 12.83
CA ALA A 337 12.15 6.95 14.18
C ALA A 337 12.15 8.05 15.26
N GLU A 338 13.06 9.03 15.19
CA GLU A 338 13.08 10.16 16.12
C GLU A 338 11.90 11.13 15.93
N ALA A 339 11.45 11.34 14.70
CA ALA A 339 10.24 12.08 14.38
C ALA A 339 8.99 11.36 14.91
N THR A 340 8.91 10.04 14.75
CA THR A 340 7.82 9.22 15.30
C THR A 340 7.68 9.38 16.81
N ILE A 341 8.79 9.38 17.57
CA ILE A 341 8.74 9.59 19.02
C ILE A 341 8.08 10.94 19.36
N ARG A 342 8.47 12.01 18.66
CA ARG A 342 7.95 13.36 18.90
C ARG A 342 6.48 13.49 18.52
N LEU A 343 6.10 12.93 17.36
CA LEU A 343 4.70 12.88 16.94
C LEU A 343 3.85 12.05 17.90
N TYR A 344 4.38 10.94 18.42
CA TYR A 344 3.68 10.11 19.38
C TYR A 344 3.46 10.85 20.70
N GLN A 345 4.45 11.62 21.18
CA GLN A 345 4.30 12.46 22.36
C GLN A 345 3.18 13.51 22.18
N LEU A 346 3.13 14.19 21.03
CA LEU A 346 2.04 15.09 20.69
C LEU A 346 0.68 14.36 20.64
N ALA A 347 0.66 13.19 20.00
CA ALA A 347 -0.56 12.40 19.83
C ALA A 347 -1.15 11.92 21.17
N ARG A 348 -0.32 11.61 22.17
CA ARG A 348 -0.77 11.20 23.52
C ARG A 348 -1.55 12.29 24.25
N GLU A 349 -1.32 13.56 23.91
CA GLU A 349 -2.01 14.69 24.52
C GLU A 349 -3.39 14.93 23.87
N ILE A 350 -3.69 14.26 22.76
CA ILE A 350 -4.94 14.42 22.02
C ILE A 350 -5.91 13.29 22.41
N PRO A 351 -7.06 13.60 23.03
CA PRO A 351 -8.05 12.58 23.34
C PRO A 351 -8.74 12.08 22.07
N ASN A 352 -9.00 10.78 21.99
CA ASN A 352 -9.68 10.21 20.82
C ASN A 352 -11.21 10.28 20.94
N ILE A 353 -11.77 11.49 20.93
CA ILE A 353 -13.21 11.77 21.03
C ILE A 353 -13.76 12.27 19.69
N LEU A 354 -15.06 12.08 19.45
CA LEU A 354 -15.71 12.56 18.23
C LEU A 354 -15.60 14.08 18.09
N SER A 355 -15.19 14.53 16.91
CA SER A 355 -15.07 15.95 16.57
C SER A 355 -16.40 16.71 16.60
N GLU A 356 -17.53 16.02 16.47
CA GLU A 356 -18.88 16.60 16.60
C GLU A 356 -19.19 17.10 18.03
N LEU A 357 -18.42 16.66 19.02
CA LEU A 357 -18.50 17.17 20.39
C LEU A 357 -17.78 18.52 20.55
N MET A 358 -17.13 19.01 19.50
CA MET A 358 -16.53 20.33 19.41
C MET A 358 -17.37 21.21 18.47
N ASP A 359 -17.33 22.53 18.68
CA ASP A 359 -18.03 23.47 17.80
C ASP A 359 -17.38 23.49 16.40
N GLN A 360 -18.12 23.11 15.36
CA GLN A 360 -17.60 23.00 13.98
C GLN A 360 -17.07 24.33 13.43
N GLU A 361 -17.56 25.47 13.90
CA GLU A 361 -17.07 26.82 13.55
C GLU A 361 -15.63 27.08 14.05
N GLU A 362 -15.08 26.19 14.89
CA GLU A 362 -13.71 26.24 15.37
C GLU A 362 -12.72 25.51 14.47
N TRP A 363 -13.16 24.76 13.46
CA TRP A 363 -12.25 24.13 12.51
C TRP A 363 -11.77 25.12 11.47
N GLN A 364 -10.46 25.19 11.25
CA GLN A 364 -9.87 26.05 10.24
C GLN A 364 -8.85 25.33 9.38
N ALA A 365 -8.65 25.85 8.16
CA ALA A 365 -7.52 25.49 7.33
C ALA A 365 -6.23 26.02 7.96
N LEU A 366 -5.13 25.29 7.81
CA LEU A 366 -3.82 25.91 7.97
C LEU A 366 -3.52 26.71 6.70
N ASP A 367 -3.49 28.03 6.81
CA ASP A 367 -3.20 28.92 5.68
C ASP A 367 -1.69 29.01 5.38
N GLU A 368 -1.35 29.60 4.24
CA GLU A 368 0.04 29.73 3.76
C GLU A 368 0.95 30.56 4.68
N GLU A 369 0.40 31.52 5.43
CA GLU A 369 1.17 32.31 6.40
C GLU A 369 1.50 31.46 7.64
N MET A 370 0.53 30.69 8.16
CA MET A 370 0.72 29.76 9.26
C MET A 370 1.67 28.61 8.91
N MET A 371 1.79 28.26 7.62
CA MET A 371 2.75 27.29 7.10
C MET A 371 4.18 27.83 6.98
N GLN A 372 4.39 29.16 6.99
CA GLN A 372 5.74 29.75 6.95
C GLN A 372 6.41 29.82 8.33
N VAL A 373 5.64 29.65 9.40
CA VAL A 373 6.10 29.72 10.80
C VAL A 373 6.38 28.33 11.37
N LEU A 374 6.56 27.31 10.53
CA LEU A 374 6.88 25.95 10.98
C LEU A 374 8.19 25.98 11.80
N PRO A 375 8.17 25.58 13.09
CA PRO A 375 9.38 25.60 13.91
C PRO A 375 10.39 24.60 13.34
N MET A 376 11.61 25.08 13.05
CA MET A 376 12.69 24.28 12.47
C MET A 376 13.31 23.27 13.45
N THR A 377 13.00 23.38 14.74
CA THR A 377 13.49 22.49 15.80
C THR A 377 12.51 22.43 16.97
N SER A 378 12.08 21.22 17.33
CA SER A 378 11.03 20.88 18.32
C SER A 378 11.45 20.97 19.80
N ASP A 379 12.40 21.83 20.18
CA ASP A 379 12.88 21.86 21.58
C ASP A 379 11.90 22.53 22.56
N THR A 380 10.73 23.00 22.09
CA THR A 380 9.64 23.52 22.91
C THR A 380 8.46 22.56 22.94
N LEU A 381 8.66 21.35 23.43
CA LEU A 381 7.59 20.44 23.87
C LEU A 381 7.43 20.65 25.39
N GLY A 382 6.39 21.34 25.84
CA GLY A 382 6.17 21.48 27.28
C GLY A 382 5.22 22.57 27.78
N GLU A 383 4.61 23.39 26.91
CA GLU A 383 3.45 24.16 27.36
C GLU A 383 2.24 23.24 27.33
N SER A 384 1.82 22.78 28.51
CA SER A 384 0.59 22.02 28.69
C SER A 384 -0.57 22.79 28.06
N MET A 385 -1.27 22.17 27.13
CA MET A 385 -2.50 22.72 26.59
C MET A 385 -3.56 22.77 27.70
N ASP A 386 -3.84 23.96 28.22
CA ASP A 386 -4.99 24.22 29.09
C ASP A 386 -6.28 24.24 28.24
N ILE A 387 -6.61 23.09 27.63
CA ILE A 387 -7.82 22.90 26.83
C ILE A 387 -8.75 21.96 27.61
N ASP A 388 -9.92 22.47 27.96
CA ASP A 388 -10.94 21.70 28.66
C ASP A 388 -11.71 20.83 27.66
N PHE A 389 -11.27 19.58 27.50
CA PHE A 389 -11.97 18.63 26.65
C PHE A 389 -13.26 18.13 27.31
N PRO A 390 -14.31 17.84 26.53
CA PRO A 390 -15.49 17.17 27.03
C PRO A 390 -15.14 15.91 27.82
N GLN A 391 -15.73 15.75 29.01
CA GLN A 391 -15.52 14.60 29.89
C GLN A 391 -16.26 13.36 29.35
N VAL A 392 -15.79 12.84 28.22
CA VAL A 392 -16.32 11.67 27.54
C VAL A 392 -15.24 10.60 27.48
N SER A 393 -15.62 9.33 27.62
CA SER A 393 -14.67 8.22 27.49
C SER A 393 -14.07 8.21 26.07
N PRO A 394 -12.73 8.21 25.93
CA PRO A 394 -12.10 8.20 24.63
C PRO A 394 -12.38 6.89 23.90
N MET A 395 -12.58 6.98 22.59
CA MET A 395 -12.78 5.82 21.73
C MET A 395 -11.45 5.12 21.45
N PRO A 396 -11.44 3.81 21.16
CA PRO A 396 -10.25 3.12 20.70
C PRO A 396 -9.68 3.76 19.44
N TYR A 397 -8.35 3.77 19.33
CA TYR A 397 -7.67 4.24 18.12
C TYR A 397 -7.83 3.24 16.97
N GLU A 398 -8.05 3.74 15.77
CA GLU A 398 -8.10 2.97 14.53
C GLU A 398 -7.12 3.61 13.53
N SER A 399 -6.45 2.76 12.75
CA SER A 399 -5.48 3.18 11.75
C SER A 399 -6.15 4.00 10.63
N PRO A 400 -5.45 4.97 10.03
CA PRO A 400 -6.00 5.78 8.95
C PRO A 400 -6.29 4.92 7.70
N GLN A 401 -7.05 5.46 6.76
CA GLN A 401 -7.24 4.83 5.46
C GLN A 401 -5.87 4.60 4.79
N PRO A 402 -5.57 3.40 4.27
CA PRO A 402 -4.32 3.11 3.57
C PRO A 402 -4.05 4.06 2.39
N VAL A 403 -2.80 4.17 1.98
CA VAL A 403 -2.40 4.88 0.75
C VAL A 403 -2.03 3.84 -0.29
N ASP A 404 -2.85 3.67 -1.33
CA ASP A 404 -2.80 2.50 -2.20
C ASP A 404 -1.41 2.26 -2.80
N PHE A 405 -0.74 3.32 -3.27
CA PHE A 405 0.58 3.19 -3.89
C PHE A 405 1.73 2.94 -2.91
N ARG A 406 1.54 3.29 -1.64
CA ARG A 406 2.50 3.03 -0.57
C ARG A 406 2.35 1.62 -0.01
N GLY A 407 1.13 1.08 -0.08
CA GLY A 407 0.82 -0.31 0.20
C GLY A 407 1.16 -0.77 1.62
N ASP A 408 1.43 -2.06 1.76
CA ASP A 408 1.64 -2.68 3.07
C ASP A 408 3.10 -2.51 3.51
N PHE A 409 3.31 -1.73 4.56
CA PHE A 409 4.63 -1.45 5.12
C PHE A 409 4.89 -2.27 6.39
N LYS A 410 5.92 -3.12 6.33
CA LYS A 410 6.22 -4.12 7.38
C LYS A 410 7.69 -4.10 7.82
N PRO A 411 8.18 -2.98 8.38
CA PRO A 411 9.60 -2.80 8.72
C PRO A 411 10.18 -3.89 9.63
N GLU A 412 9.44 -4.38 10.63
CA GLU A 412 9.92 -5.40 11.57
C GLU A 412 10.15 -6.74 10.86
N MET A 413 9.15 -7.18 10.09
CA MET A 413 9.20 -8.43 9.34
C MET A 413 10.31 -8.40 8.29
N VAL A 414 10.41 -7.32 7.52
CA VAL A 414 11.43 -7.20 6.47
C VAL A 414 12.83 -7.19 7.08
N GLN A 415 13.05 -6.46 8.17
CA GLN A 415 14.34 -6.45 8.86
C GLN A 415 14.70 -7.84 9.40
N LEU A 416 13.73 -8.59 9.92
CA LEU A 416 13.93 -9.98 10.34
C LEU A 416 14.36 -10.88 9.17
N LEU A 417 13.61 -10.84 8.06
CA LEU A 417 13.90 -11.64 6.86
C LEU A 417 15.29 -11.31 6.30
N MET A 418 15.67 -10.02 6.27
CA MET A 418 17.00 -9.59 5.84
C MET A 418 18.10 -10.13 6.75
N ARG A 419 17.92 -10.06 8.08
CA ARG A 419 18.87 -10.61 9.06
C ARG A 419 19.05 -12.12 8.90
N LEU A 420 17.95 -12.87 8.79
CA LEU A 420 17.98 -14.33 8.58
C LEU A 420 18.68 -14.72 7.28
N ARG A 421 18.61 -13.90 6.23
CA ARG A 421 19.36 -14.14 4.98
C ARG A 421 20.85 -13.82 5.12
N GLN A 422 21.22 -12.77 5.84
CA GLN A 422 22.63 -12.42 6.08
C GLN A 422 23.36 -13.50 6.89
N GLU A 423 22.70 -14.08 7.90
CA GLU A 423 23.23 -15.20 8.68
C GLU A 423 23.49 -16.46 7.84
N ARG A 424 22.88 -16.57 6.65
CA ARG A 424 23.09 -17.66 5.66
C ARG A 424 24.22 -17.41 4.66
N GLY A 425 24.87 -16.26 4.66
CA GLY A 425 25.88 -15.93 3.64
C GLY A 425 25.34 -15.83 2.20
N GLY A 426 24.03 -15.57 2.02
CA GLY A 426 23.43 -15.31 0.70
C GLY A 426 22.91 -16.52 -0.09
N GLU A 427 22.90 -17.73 0.47
CA GLU A 427 22.32 -18.91 -0.19
C GLU A 427 20.79 -19.03 -0.01
N GLN A 428 20.09 -19.27 -1.13
CA GLN A 428 18.65 -19.53 -1.21
C GLN A 428 18.33 -21.00 -0.84
N GLY A 429 18.44 -21.36 0.44
CA GLY A 429 18.04 -22.68 0.98
C GLY A 429 16.94 -22.60 2.06
N PRO A 430 16.41 -23.74 2.58
CA PRO A 430 15.41 -23.75 3.67
C PRO A 430 15.97 -23.15 4.98
N LEU A 431 15.09 -22.52 5.77
CA LEU A 431 15.41 -21.85 7.05
C LEU A 431 16.09 -22.78 8.06
N SER A 432 17.19 -22.34 8.71
CA SER A 432 17.57 -22.86 10.04
C SER A 432 16.83 -22.03 11.10
N PRO A 433 16.19 -22.66 12.10
CA PRO A 433 14.94 -22.12 12.62
C PRO A 433 15.18 -21.17 13.80
N LEU A 434 14.64 -19.95 13.72
CA LEU A 434 14.02 -19.35 14.90
C LEU A 434 13.06 -20.39 15.46
N SER A 435 13.02 -20.56 16.78
CA SER A 435 12.00 -21.46 17.34
C SER A 435 10.62 -20.98 16.88
N PRO A 436 9.70 -21.90 16.53
CA PRO A 436 8.32 -21.53 16.21
C PRO A 436 7.68 -20.63 17.27
N GLU A 437 8.12 -20.77 18.52
CA GLU A 437 7.73 -19.94 19.67
C GLU A 437 8.22 -18.49 19.55
N GLN A 438 9.48 -18.26 19.17
CA GLN A 438 10.02 -16.90 18.94
C GLN A 438 9.33 -16.20 17.76
N LEU A 439 9.07 -16.92 16.68
CA LEU A 439 8.31 -16.39 15.54
C LEU A 439 6.90 -16.02 15.99
N ARG A 440 6.17 -16.92 16.65
CA ARG A 440 4.82 -16.64 17.18
C ARG A 440 4.81 -15.44 18.12
N ALA A 441 5.75 -15.35 19.05
CA ALA A 441 5.83 -14.24 20.01
C ALA A 441 6.03 -12.89 19.31
N MET A 442 6.85 -12.82 18.24
CA MET A 442 6.98 -11.60 17.45
C MET A 442 5.70 -11.29 16.68
N LEU A 443 5.08 -12.29 16.07
CA LEU A 443 3.86 -12.11 15.28
C LEU A 443 2.68 -11.64 16.15
N GLU A 444 2.56 -12.14 17.38
CA GLU A 444 1.54 -11.71 18.35
C GLU A 444 1.73 -10.26 18.81
N LYS A 445 2.98 -9.79 18.80
CA LYS A 445 3.36 -8.47 19.28
C LYS A 445 3.34 -7.41 18.17
N SER A 446 3.59 -7.82 16.93
CA SER A 446 3.65 -6.93 15.77
C SER A 446 2.31 -6.25 15.51
N ALA A 447 2.35 -4.95 15.20
CA ALA A 447 1.18 -4.20 14.77
C ALA A 447 0.90 -4.38 13.25
N GLU A 448 1.84 -4.98 12.51
CA GLU A 448 1.81 -5.15 11.04
C GLU A 448 0.89 -6.30 10.58
N ILE A 449 0.22 -6.94 11.55
CA ILE A 449 -0.37 -8.26 11.45
C ILE A 449 -1.72 -8.22 12.15
N SER A 450 -2.78 -8.70 11.50
CA SER A 450 -4.05 -8.95 12.17
C SER A 450 -4.14 -10.37 12.75
N LEU A 451 -4.92 -10.55 13.82
CA LEU A 451 -5.14 -11.87 14.44
C LEU A 451 -5.84 -12.87 13.49
N SER A 452 -6.56 -12.39 12.48
CA SER A 452 -7.11 -13.20 11.39
C SER A 452 -6.01 -13.79 10.51
N ASP A 453 -4.97 -12.99 10.21
CA ASP A 453 -3.82 -13.41 9.39
C ASP A 453 -3.04 -14.56 10.06
N LEU A 454 -3.00 -14.54 11.40
CA LEU A 454 -2.41 -15.58 12.26
C LEU A 454 -3.21 -16.90 12.26
N ALA A 455 -4.54 -16.84 12.11
CA ALA A 455 -5.40 -18.01 12.10
C ALA A 455 -5.41 -18.73 10.74
N GLU A 456 -5.16 -18.01 9.65
CA GLU A 456 -5.02 -18.56 8.30
C GLU A 456 -3.60 -19.06 8.00
N ALA A 457 -2.59 -18.51 8.67
CA ALA A 457 -1.24 -19.02 8.64
C ALA A 457 -1.15 -20.35 9.43
N ASP A 458 -1.47 -21.46 8.77
CA ASP A 458 -1.27 -22.80 9.31
C ASP A 458 0.25 -23.03 9.51
N LEU A 459 0.73 -22.70 10.72
CA LEU A 459 2.14 -22.66 11.13
C LEU A 459 2.87 -24.02 11.05
N THR A 460 2.25 -25.04 10.45
CA THR A 460 2.77 -26.41 10.31
C THR A 460 3.58 -26.64 9.03
N GLN A 461 3.65 -25.68 8.09
CA GLN A 461 4.43 -25.88 6.85
C GLN A 461 5.87 -25.35 6.88
N SER A 462 6.32 -24.74 7.99
CA SER A 462 7.73 -24.31 8.14
C SER A 462 8.69 -25.44 8.55
N SER A 463 8.26 -26.71 8.53
CA SER A 463 9.07 -27.89 8.88
C SER A 463 9.40 -28.81 7.70
N GLY A 464 9.45 -28.29 6.47
CA GLY A 464 9.84 -29.01 5.25
C GLY A 464 11.13 -28.51 4.64
#